data_AF-A0A2R7QP32-F1
#
_entry.id   AF-A0A2R7QP32-F1
#
_cell.length_a   1.000
_cell.length_b   1.000
_cell.length_c   1.000
_cell.angle_alpha   90.00
_cell.angle_beta   90.00
_cell.angle_gamma   90.00
#
_symmetry.space_group_name_H-M   'P 1'
#
loop_
_entity.id
_entity.type
_entity.pdbx_description
1 polymer ?
#
loop_
_entity_poly.entity_id
_entity_poly.type
_entity_poly.pdbx_seq_one_letter_code
_entity_poly.pdbx_strand_id
1 'polypeptide(L)' 'MSAGTSEHRYIHTPRNASPAPAKKASPAEHRVQVAAARLRVTLDERLGRETPAKTKALAKEPI' A
#
# COMPACT_ATOMS: atom_id res chain seq x y z
N MET A 1 32.96 -6.99 34.93
CA MET A 1 32.75 -6.83 33.47
C MET A 1 31.80 -7.93 33.02
N SER A 2 30.56 -7.62 32.67
CA SER A 2 29.64 -8.55 32.00
C SER A 2 28.57 -7.74 31.27
N ALA A 3 28.27 -8.19 30.06
CA ALA A 3 27.75 -7.41 28.95
C ALA A 3 26.31 -6.92 29.16
N GLY A 4 26.07 -5.67 28.75
CA GLY A 4 24.73 -5.09 28.69
C GLY A 4 23.88 -5.80 27.64
N THR A 5 22.83 -6.48 28.09
CA THR A 5 21.76 -6.95 27.23
C THR A 5 21.00 -5.73 26.72
N SER A 6 21.34 -5.33 25.49
CA SER A 6 20.60 -4.34 24.73
C SER A 6 19.23 -4.92 24.40
N GLU A 7 18.25 -4.60 25.24
CA GLU A 7 16.82 -4.76 24.98
C GLU A 7 16.44 -3.88 23.78
N HIS A 8 16.79 -4.35 22.58
CA HIS A 8 16.31 -3.79 21.33
C HIS A 8 14.82 -4.13 21.23
N ARG A 9 14.00 -3.32 21.91
CA ARG A 9 12.56 -3.21 21.66
C ARG A 9 12.38 -2.77 20.22
N TYR A 10 12.36 -3.75 19.31
CA TYR A 10 11.85 -3.60 17.96
C TYR A 10 10.34 -3.39 18.09
N ILE A 11 9.95 -2.16 18.39
CA ILE A 11 8.57 -1.72 18.28
C ILE A 11 8.25 -1.78 16.79
N HIS A 12 7.66 -2.89 16.35
CA HIS A 12 6.92 -2.96 15.10
C HIS A 12 5.79 -1.95 15.18
N THR A 13 6.06 -0.71 14.80
CA THR A 13 4.99 0.22 14.47
C THR A 13 4.30 -0.36 13.23
N PRO A 14 3.01 -0.76 13.31
CA PRO A 14 2.29 -1.09 12.11
C PRO A 14 2.31 0.17 11.25
N ARG A 15 2.85 0.05 10.03
CA ARG A 15 2.86 1.10 9.02
C ARG A 15 1.42 1.43 8.68
N ASN A 16 0.81 2.28 9.51
CA ASN A 16 -0.50 2.86 9.29
C ASN A 16 -0.32 3.79 8.09
N ALA A 17 -0.53 3.23 6.90
CA ALA A 17 -0.47 3.93 5.64
C ALA A 17 -1.70 4.84 5.52
N SER A 18 -1.72 5.91 6.32
CA SER A 18 -2.51 7.09 5.99
C SER A 18 -2.03 7.63 4.65
N PRO A 19 -2.93 8.02 3.73
CA PRO A 19 -2.56 8.52 2.42
C PRO A 19 -1.89 9.89 2.59
N ALA A 20 -0.56 9.90 2.63
CA ALA A 20 0.20 11.14 2.56
C ALA A 20 -0.09 11.81 1.20
N PRO A 21 -0.36 13.13 1.18
CA PRO A 21 -0.73 13.83 -0.04
C PRO A 21 0.41 13.81 -1.05
N ALA A 22 0.03 13.52 -2.30
CA ALA A 22 0.80 13.47 -3.54
C ALA A 22 2.10 14.31 -3.55
N LYS A 23 3.21 13.72 -3.11
CA LYS A 23 4.49 13.97 -3.79
C LYS A 23 4.39 13.24 -5.12
N LYS A 24 4.72 13.91 -6.24
CA LYS A 24 4.65 13.35 -7.59
C LYS A 24 5.24 11.94 -7.56
N ALA A 25 4.37 10.93 -7.62
CA ALA A 25 4.77 9.54 -7.47
C ALA A 25 5.80 9.25 -8.54
N SER A 26 6.96 8.73 -8.13
CA SER A 26 7.94 8.25 -9.08
C SER A 26 7.27 7.22 -10.02
N PRO A 27 7.74 7.05 -11.26
CA PRO A 27 7.18 6.04 -12.16
C PRO A 27 7.12 4.64 -11.52
N ALA A 28 8.05 4.30 -10.64
CA ALA A 28 8.01 3.08 -9.85
C ALA A 28 6.83 3.01 -8.86
N GLU A 29 6.58 4.09 -8.11
CA GLU A 29 5.43 4.17 -7.21
C GLU A 29 4.10 4.14 -7.96
N HIS A 30 4.02 4.78 -9.14
CA HIS A 30 2.81 4.74 -9.97
C HIS A 30 2.45 3.32 -10.38
N ARG A 31 3.43 2.53 -10.86
CA ARG A 31 3.23 1.10 -11.20
C ARG A 31 2.75 0.28 -10.00
N VAL A 32 3.28 0.54 -8.81
CA VAL A 32 2.84 -0.11 -7.56
C VAL A 32 1.39 0.28 -7.22
N GLN A 33 1.00 1.54 -7.41
CA GLN A 33 -0.37 1.98 -7.19
C GLN A 33 -1.34 1.31 -8.16
N VAL A 34 -0.99 1.21 -9.45
CA VAL A 34 -1.78 0.50 -10.47
C VAL A 34 -1.94 -0.97 -10.10
N ALA A 35 -0.86 -1.65 -9.67
CA ALA A 35 -0.91 -3.04 -9.24
C ALA A 35 -1.80 -3.24 -8.00
N ALA A 36 -1.67 -2.35 -7.00
CA ALA A 36 -2.51 -2.37 -5.80
C ALA A 36 -3.99 -2.12 -6.13
N ALA A 37 -4.27 -1.20 -7.06
CA ALA A 37 -5.63 -0.93 -7.52
C ALA A 37 -6.24 -2.14 -8.24
N ARG A 38 -5.49 -2.81 -9.12
CA ARG A 38 -5.93 -4.06 -9.78
C ARG A 38 -6.26 -5.14 -8.76
N LEU A 39 -5.39 -5.37 -7.78
CA LEU A 39 -5.62 -6.34 -6.72
C LEU A 39 -6.92 -6.03 -5.96
N ARG A 40 -7.14 -4.76 -5.61
CA ARG A 40 -8.35 -4.34 -4.89
C ARG A 40 -9.61 -4.57 -5.72
N VAL A 41 -9.59 -4.25 -7.02
CA VAL A 41 -10.72 -4.52 -7.93
C VAL A 41 -11.08 -6.01 -7.91
N THR A 42 -10.08 -6.89 -8.10
CA THR A 42 -10.31 -8.34 -8.12
C THR A 42 -10.84 -8.86 -6.77
N LEU A 43 -10.32 -8.36 -5.65
CA LEU A 43 -10.79 -8.77 -4.32
C LEU A 43 -12.21 -8.28 -4.05
N ASP A 44 -12.53 -7.03 -4.39
CA ASP A 44 -13.86 -6.46 -4.22
C ASP A 44 -14.89 -7.23 -5.08
N GLU A 45 -14.56 -7.57 -6.33
CA GLU A 45 -15.39 -8.44 -7.19
C GLU A 45 -15.64 -9.81 -6.57
N ARG A 46 -14.60 -10.46 -6.04
CA ARG A 46 -14.71 -11.77 -5.37
C ARG A 46 -15.53 -11.72 -4.09
N LEU A 47 -15.51 -10.59 -3.40
CA LEU A 47 -16.26 -10.37 -2.17
C LEU A 47 -17.66 -9.80 -2.42
N GLY A 48 -18.05 -9.56 -3.68
CA GLY A 48 -19.32 -8.92 -4.04
C GLY A 48 -19.44 -7.48 -3.54
N ARG A 49 -18.31 -6.79 -3.35
CA ARG A 49 -18.23 -5.39 -2.89
C ARG A 49 -18.06 -4.46 -4.08
N GLU A 50 -18.68 -3.29 -4.02
CA GLU A 50 -18.46 -2.28 -5.04
C GLU A 50 -17.06 -1.66 -4.91
N THR A 51 -16.23 -1.82 -5.94
CA THR A 51 -14.94 -1.13 -6.01
C THR A 51 -15.15 0.36 -6.34
N PRO A 52 -14.51 1.29 -5.61
CA PRO A 52 -14.57 2.72 -5.90
C PRO A 52 -14.12 3.03 -7.34
N ALA A 53 -14.84 3.95 -8.01
CA ALA A 53 -14.56 4.33 -9.40
C ALA A 53 -13.12 4.84 -9.62
N LYS A 54 -12.56 5.56 -8.64
CA LYS A 54 -11.16 6.04 -8.66
C LYS A 54 -10.15 4.89 -8.74
N THR A 55 -10.40 3.81 -8.00
CA THR A 55 -9.55 2.61 -8.01
C THR A 55 -9.69 1.84 -9.31
N LYS A 56 -10.92 1.75 -9.87
CA LYS A 56 -11.14 1.14 -11.19
C LYS A 56 -10.43 1.89 -12.32
N ALA A 57 -10.40 3.23 -12.25
CA ALA A 57 -9.68 4.05 -13.22
C ALA A 57 -8.17 3.82 -13.13
N LEU A 58 -7.62 3.84 -11.91
CA LEU A 58 -6.19 3.60 -11.67
C LEU A 58 -5.76 2.18 -12.09
N ALA A 59 -6.61 1.18 -11.90
CA ALA A 59 -6.34 -0.19 -12.32
C ALA A 59 -6.21 -0.35 -13.84
N LYS A 60 -6.84 0.54 -14.62
CA LYS A 60 -6.80 0.53 -16.10
C LYS A 60 -5.61 1.28 -16.68
N GLU A 61 -4.83 1.99 -15.86
CA GLU A 61 -3.66 2.71 -16.34
C GLU A 61 -2.56 1.72 -16.81
N PRO A 62 -1.82 2.07 -17.87
CA PRO A 62 -0.67 1.30 -18.35
C PRO A 62 0.51 1.43 -17.37
N ILE A 63 1.27 0.34 -17.24
CA ILE A 63 2.43 0.18 -16.34
C ILE A 63 3.72 0.34 -17.15
#